data_AF-H5SVY1-F1
#
_entry.id   AF-H5SVY1-F1
#
_cell.length_a   1.000
_cell.length_b   1.000
_cell.length_c   1.000
_cell.angle_alpha   90.00
_cell.angle_beta   90.00
_cell.angle_gamma   90.00
#
_symmetry.space_group_name_H-M   'P 1'
#
loop_
_entity.id
_entity.type
_entity.pdbx_description
1 polymer ?
#
loop_
_entity_poly.entity_id
_entity_poly.type
_entity_poly.pdbx_seq_one_letter_code
_entity_poly.pdbx_strand_id
1 'polypeptide(L)'
;MLAISVMPSALAFQIREAQVFTPQNEVGVEFLSVRVSTIEHPQGGKLKDMLSGVNERIIFRANESTPGIEVLKEKINDGLLEAGSPARVKEVKEVIYNVALQDDGMKVTMQQSLTLKLLLSGIVMREAVYDQPAVIDLNWRGFKVNGQVPITLNADGTTVNMDINTMRGYLEVKYPEVVSLLSRDSKFSEMLNDPLINYERIRELPITQWHKLTNALQSMAEAAKWGVQEPAPAVTVVSAGEGSLREGQHLPRILSAQATIDGSTYYMTIQDPPISATLDIYYWAEPIRDEHGDAARVYLTEPQGQLQQSSTGNFPLMVLLVFAGMMGGIAGFVIWRANKK
;
A
#
# COMPACT_ATOMS: atom_id res chain seq x y z
N MET A 1 -12.04 -27.96 18.73
CA MET A 1 -10.79 -27.36 18.24
C MET A 1 -11.20 -26.36 17.16
N LEU A 2 -11.35 -25.09 17.51
CA LEU A 2 -11.69 -24.05 16.54
C LEU A 2 -10.43 -23.81 15.70
N ALA A 3 -10.50 -24.06 14.40
CA ALA A 3 -9.49 -23.62 13.46
C ALA A 3 -9.45 -22.08 13.52
N ILE A 4 -8.43 -21.55 14.18
CA ILE A 4 -8.11 -20.13 14.14
C ILE A 4 -7.85 -19.82 12.66
N SER A 5 -8.68 -18.96 12.07
CA SER A 5 -8.55 -18.64 10.66
C SER A 5 -7.15 -18.07 10.43
N VAL A 6 -6.34 -18.78 9.65
CA VAL A 6 -5.10 -18.27 9.08
C VAL A 6 -5.45 -16.95 8.42
N MET A 7 -4.70 -15.87 8.71
CA MET A 7 -4.83 -14.69 7.86
C MET A 7 -4.57 -15.16 6.43
N PRO A 8 -5.49 -14.94 5.48
CA PRO A 8 -5.25 -15.35 4.12
C PRO A 8 -3.98 -14.63 3.67
N SER A 9 -2.97 -15.40 3.27
CA SER A 9 -1.71 -14.97 2.67
C SER A 9 -1.89 -14.21 1.33
N ALA A 10 -3.11 -13.73 1.05
CA ALA A 10 -3.59 -13.24 -0.23
C ALA A 10 -3.85 -11.72 -0.24
N LEU A 11 -3.67 -11.00 0.88
CA LEU A 11 -3.71 -9.54 0.86
C LEU A 11 -2.29 -9.00 0.58
N ALA A 12 -1.98 -8.82 -0.71
CA ALA A 12 -0.73 -8.21 -1.17
C ALA A 12 -0.83 -6.69 -1.34
N PHE A 13 -1.95 -6.07 -0.95
CA PHE A 13 -2.15 -4.63 -1.11
C PHE A 13 -1.34 -3.88 -0.07
N GLN A 14 -0.42 -3.03 -0.53
CA GLN A 14 0.23 -2.01 0.28
C GLN A 14 -0.59 -0.71 0.32
N ILE A 15 -1.29 -0.39 -0.78
CA ILE A 15 -2.36 0.61 -0.82
C ILE A 15 -3.63 -0.11 -1.29
N ARG A 16 -4.57 -0.32 -0.36
CA ARG A 16 -5.80 -1.02 -0.68
C ARG A 16 -6.75 -0.14 -1.51
N GLU A 17 -6.85 1.10 -1.09
CA GLU A 17 -7.56 2.15 -1.79
C GLU A 17 -6.93 3.50 -1.47
N ALA A 18 -6.95 4.39 -2.44
CA ALA A 18 -6.62 5.78 -2.25
C ALA A 18 -7.52 6.62 -3.13
N GLN A 19 -8.05 7.68 -2.56
CA GLN A 19 -9.09 8.52 -3.11
C GLN A 19 -8.50 9.93 -3.18
N VAL A 20 -8.05 10.33 -4.38
CA VAL A 20 -7.22 11.52 -4.59
C VAL A 20 -8.06 12.67 -5.11
N PHE A 21 -8.22 13.72 -4.30
CA PHE A 21 -9.13 14.83 -4.56
C PHE A 21 -8.39 16.13 -4.76
N THR A 22 -8.07 16.39 -6.02
CA THR A 22 -7.32 17.58 -6.43
C THR A 22 -7.94 18.89 -5.96
N PRO A 23 -9.27 19.15 -6.10
CA PRO A 23 -9.85 20.43 -5.66
C PRO A 23 -9.77 20.69 -4.15
N GLN A 24 -9.79 19.63 -3.32
CA GLN A 24 -9.67 19.76 -1.87
C GLN A 24 -8.22 19.68 -1.38
N ASN A 25 -7.26 19.43 -2.29
CA ASN A 25 -5.86 19.23 -1.93
C ASN A 25 -5.67 18.10 -0.89
N GLU A 26 -6.46 17.02 -1.03
CA GLU A 26 -6.59 15.96 -0.04
C GLU A 26 -6.56 14.57 -0.67
N VAL A 27 -6.10 13.59 0.11
CA VAL A 27 -6.15 12.16 -0.24
C VAL A 27 -6.67 11.37 0.95
N GLY A 28 -7.76 10.65 0.75
CA GLY A 28 -8.15 9.59 1.67
C GLY A 28 -7.46 8.29 1.28
N VAL A 29 -6.69 7.66 2.17
CA VAL A 29 -5.91 6.47 1.82
C VAL A 29 -5.97 5.40 2.90
N GLU A 30 -6.13 4.14 2.47
CA GLU A 30 -5.95 2.95 3.28
C GLU A 30 -4.64 2.25 2.90
N PHE A 31 -3.62 2.43 3.74
CA PHE A 31 -2.40 1.63 3.66
C PHE A 31 -2.57 0.33 4.43
N LEU A 32 -1.94 -0.73 3.92
CA LEU A 32 -1.92 -2.03 4.56
C LEU A 32 -0.49 -2.58 4.57
N SER A 33 0.03 -2.83 5.77
CA SER A 33 1.28 -3.58 5.95
C SER A 33 0.93 -5.00 6.37
N VAL A 34 1.54 -6.00 5.75
CA VAL A 34 1.42 -7.42 6.13
C VAL A 34 2.82 -8.01 6.20
N ARG A 35 3.10 -8.76 7.27
CA ARG A 35 4.39 -9.40 7.47
C ARG A 35 4.20 -10.77 8.10
N VAL A 36 4.95 -11.74 7.59
CA VAL A 36 5.13 -13.05 8.22
C VAL A 36 6.57 -13.17 8.66
N SER A 37 6.79 -13.30 9.96
CA SER A 37 8.10 -13.56 10.56
C SER A 37 8.12 -14.98 11.09
N THR A 38 9.18 -15.72 10.80
CA THR A 38 9.37 -17.09 11.30
C THR A 38 10.72 -17.18 11.99
N ILE A 39 10.75 -17.83 13.15
CA ILE A 39 11.98 -18.17 13.86
C ILE A 39 12.00 -19.67 14.05
N GLU A 40 12.86 -20.35 13.30
CA GLU A 40 13.06 -21.79 13.38
C GLU A 40 14.09 -22.12 14.45
N HIS A 41 13.79 -23.15 15.24
CA HIS A 41 14.64 -23.67 16.30
C HIS A 41 14.72 -25.20 16.19
N PRO A 42 15.30 -25.74 15.10
CA PRO A 42 15.25 -27.17 14.80
C PRO A 42 16.00 -28.05 15.83
N GLN A 43 16.89 -27.45 16.61
CA GLN A 43 17.64 -28.11 17.69
C GLN A 43 17.03 -27.83 19.07
N GLY A 44 15.89 -27.14 19.13
CA GLY A 44 15.28 -26.65 20.37
C GLY A 44 16.04 -25.47 20.97
N GLY A 45 16.41 -25.59 22.25
CA GLY A 45 17.05 -24.52 23.01
C GLY A 45 16.06 -23.55 23.65
N LYS A 46 16.59 -22.50 24.28
CA LYS A 46 15.82 -21.60 25.16
C LYS A 46 14.60 -20.98 24.50
N LEU A 47 14.69 -20.64 23.20
CA LEU A 47 13.56 -20.08 22.47
C LEU A 47 12.34 -21.00 22.45
N LYS A 48 12.57 -22.31 22.25
CA LYS A 48 11.52 -23.32 22.28
C LYS A 48 10.86 -23.36 23.65
N ASP A 49 11.66 -23.36 24.72
CA ASP A 49 11.14 -23.43 26.09
C ASP A 49 10.30 -22.18 26.44
N MET A 50 10.70 -21.00 25.94
CA MET A 50 10.00 -19.73 26.17
C MET A 50 8.66 -19.64 25.43
N LEU A 51 8.56 -20.19 24.22
CA LEU A 51 7.40 -20.03 23.34
C LEU A 51 6.61 -21.33 23.12
N SER A 52 6.93 -22.38 23.86
CA SER A 52 6.32 -23.71 23.72
C SER A 52 4.80 -23.64 23.82
N GLY A 53 4.12 -24.06 22.75
CA GLY A 53 2.66 -24.16 22.70
C GLY A 53 1.92 -22.82 22.63
N VAL A 54 2.65 -21.71 22.41
CA VAL A 54 2.01 -20.40 22.20
C VAL A 54 1.09 -20.45 20.99
N ASN A 55 -0.13 -19.97 21.17
CA ASN A 55 -1.12 -19.82 20.12
C ASN A 55 -2.08 -18.71 20.52
N GLU A 56 -1.74 -17.48 20.14
CA GLU A 56 -2.46 -16.29 20.56
C GLU A 56 -2.66 -15.30 19.42
N ARG A 57 -3.66 -14.44 19.58
CA ARG A 57 -3.97 -13.37 18.65
C ARG A 57 -4.42 -12.14 19.40
N ILE A 58 -3.86 -11.00 19.04
CA ILE A 58 -4.24 -9.68 19.54
C ILE A 58 -4.69 -8.82 18.37
N ILE A 59 -5.80 -8.09 18.57
CA ILE A 59 -6.30 -7.09 17.65
C ILE A 59 -6.43 -5.79 18.41
N PHE A 60 -5.78 -4.75 17.92
CA PHE A 60 -5.81 -3.40 18.44
C PHE A 60 -6.47 -2.47 17.43
N ARG A 61 -7.23 -1.50 17.94
CA ARG A 61 -7.83 -0.42 17.17
C ARG A 61 -7.51 0.93 17.81
N ALA A 62 -7.08 1.87 16.98
CA ALA A 62 -6.80 3.26 17.34
C ALA A 62 -7.45 4.22 16.35
N ASN A 63 -7.51 5.49 16.73
CA ASN A 63 -7.94 6.61 15.89
C ASN A 63 -7.30 7.91 16.43
N GLU A 64 -7.68 9.05 15.84
CA GLU A 64 -7.23 10.40 16.23
C GLU A 64 -7.34 10.73 17.73
N SER A 65 -8.23 10.08 18.49
CA SER A 65 -8.39 10.32 19.94
C SER A 65 -7.49 9.44 20.81
N THR A 66 -6.73 8.51 20.22
CA THR A 66 -5.93 7.54 20.98
C THR A 66 -4.61 8.16 21.47
N PRO A 67 -4.23 8.00 22.76
CA PRO A 67 -2.95 8.50 23.25
C PRO A 67 -1.76 7.86 22.52
N GLY A 68 -0.86 8.70 22.02
CA GLY A 68 0.31 8.30 21.21
C GLY A 68 0.10 8.43 19.71
N ILE A 69 -1.11 8.76 19.23
CA ILE A 69 -1.36 8.91 17.78
C ILE A 69 -0.55 10.04 17.13
N GLU A 70 -0.23 11.09 17.89
CA GLU A 70 0.60 12.20 17.40
C GLU A 70 2.02 11.73 17.05
N VAL A 71 2.57 10.74 17.78
CA VAL A 71 3.87 10.14 17.44
C VAL A 71 3.80 9.43 16.09
N LEU A 72 2.71 8.70 15.83
CA LEU A 72 2.48 8.08 14.52
C LEU A 72 2.40 9.15 13.41
N LYS A 73 1.65 10.24 13.64
CA LYS A 73 1.51 11.35 12.67
C LYS A 73 2.85 12.00 12.35
N GLU A 74 3.63 12.35 13.38
CA GLU A 74 4.97 12.92 13.24
C GLU A 74 5.88 12.00 12.42
N LYS A 75 5.94 10.73 12.80
CA LYS A 75 6.76 9.71 12.13
C LYS A 75 6.37 9.46 10.67
N ILE A 76 5.08 9.48 10.35
CA ILE A 76 4.61 9.40 8.97
C ILE A 76 5.01 10.67 8.21
N ASN A 77 4.82 11.85 8.80
CA ASN A 77 5.19 13.12 8.16
C ASN A 77 6.70 13.19 7.88
N ASP A 78 7.54 12.70 8.78
CA ASP A 78 8.98 12.56 8.55
C ASP A 78 9.26 11.65 7.35
N GLY A 79 8.62 10.47 7.31
CA GLY A 79 8.76 9.54 6.19
C GLY A 79 8.28 10.11 4.85
N LEU A 80 7.18 10.88 4.84
CA LEU A 80 6.68 11.59 3.66
C LEU A 80 7.68 12.65 3.18
N LEU A 81 8.27 13.40 4.12
CA LEU A 81 9.29 14.40 3.81
C LEU A 81 10.56 13.75 3.25
N GLU A 82 11.05 12.67 3.86
CA GLU A 82 12.18 11.87 3.35
C GLU A 82 11.88 11.30 1.96
N ALA A 83 10.62 10.98 1.68
CA ALA A 83 10.18 10.55 0.35
C ALA A 83 10.11 11.70 -0.67
N GLY A 84 10.36 12.95 -0.28
CA GLY A 84 10.25 14.13 -1.13
C GLY A 84 8.81 14.59 -1.37
N SER A 85 7.87 14.15 -0.54
CA SER A 85 6.46 14.54 -0.63
C SER A 85 6.15 15.77 0.23
N PRO A 86 5.44 16.78 -0.31
CA PRO A 86 4.88 17.87 0.48
C PRO A 86 3.65 17.46 1.31
N ALA A 87 3.09 16.26 1.09
CA ALA A 87 1.90 15.81 1.77
C ALA A 87 2.11 15.68 3.28
N ARG A 88 1.04 15.90 4.05
CA ARG A 88 1.03 15.76 5.52
C ARG A 88 -0.21 15.02 5.98
N VAL A 89 -0.09 14.29 7.09
CA VAL A 89 -1.23 13.67 7.75
C VAL A 89 -2.11 14.76 8.37
N LYS A 90 -3.31 14.92 7.82
CA LYS A 90 -4.36 15.79 8.35
C LYS A 90 -5.14 15.11 9.47
N GLU A 91 -5.46 13.83 9.30
CA GLU A 91 -6.24 13.03 10.25
C GLU A 91 -5.87 11.54 10.16
N VAL A 92 -5.84 10.85 11.29
CA VAL A 92 -5.78 9.39 11.41
C VAL A 92 -7.18 8.86 11.74
N LYS A 93 -7.89 8.42 10.71
CA LYS A 93 -9.26 7.92 10.84
C LYS A 93 -9.33 6.59 11.59
N GLU A 94 -8.43 5.68 11.24
CA GLU A 94 -8.40 4.35 11.83
C GLU A 94 -7.00 3.75 11.75
N VAL A 95 -6.60 3.08 12.83
CA VAL A 95 -5.45 2.18 12.87
C VAL A 95 -5.96 0.83 13.33
N ILE A 96 -5.73 -0.24 12.56
CA ILE A 96 -6.02 -1.61 12.99
C ILE A 96 -4.73 -2.41 12.96
N TYR A 97 -4.22 -2.78 14.12
CA TYR A 97 -3.03 -3.60 14.24
C TYR A 97 -3.41 -5.00 14.72
N ASN A 98 -3.01 -6.03 14.00
CA ASN A 98 -3.23 -7.42 14.37
C ASN A 98 -1.89 -8.13 14.48
N VAL A 99 -1.74 -8.94 15.52
CA VAL A 99 -0.62 -9.86 15.68
C VAL A 99 -1.17 -11.24 16.03
N ALA A 100 -0.70 -12.26 15.34
CA ALA A 100 -0.92 -13.66 15.71
C ALA A 100 0.44 -14.34 15.88
N LEU A 101 0.62 -15.05 16.99
CA LEU A 101 1.85 -15.77 17.31
C LEU A 101 1.51 -17.23 17.54
N GLN A 102 2.21 -18.12 16.83
CA GLN A 102 1.97 -19.55 16.88
C GLN A 102 3.29 -20.33 16.89
N ASP A 103 3.42 -21.25 17.84
CA ASP A 103 4.46 -22.29 17.87
C ASP A 103 3.91 -23.60 17.30
N ASP A 104 4.72 -24.28 16.48
CA ASP A 104 4.44 -25.64 15.99
C ASP A 104 5.41 -26.71 16.55
N GLY A 105 6.27 -26.31 17.51
CA GLY A 105 7.26 -27.14 18.18
C GLY A 105 8.64 -27.12 17.52
N MET A 106 8.74 -26.71 16.25
CA MET A 106 10.00 -26.58 15.50
C MET A 106 10.28 -25.14 15.05
N LYS A 107 9.22 -24.34 14.89
CA LYS A 107 9.31 -22.92 14.57
C LYS A 107 8.18 -22.15 15.26
N VAL A 108 8.47 -20.88 15.51
CA VAL A 108 7.47 -19.89 15.85
C VAL A 108 7.20 -19.02 14.64
N THR A 109 5.92 -18.83 14.32
CA THR A 109 5.45 -17.94 13.26
C THR A 109 4.67 -16.79 13.87
N MET A 110 5.08 -15.57 13.56
CA MET A 110 4.37 -14.35 13.89
C MET A 110 3.81 -13.72 12.61
N GLN A 111 2.50 -13.51 12.57
CA GLN A 111 1.81 -12.80 11.50
C GLN A 111 1.41 -11.42 12.02
N GLN A 112 1.91 -10.36 11.39
CA GLN A 112 1.54 -8.98 11.69
C GLN A 112 0.78 -8.38 10.52
N SER A 113 -0.29 -7.64 10.81
CA SER A 113 -0.92 -6.77 9.83
C SER A 113 -1.29 -5.43 10.44
N LEU A 114 -1.05 -4.34 9.73
CA LEU A 114 -1.37 -2.99 10.14
C LEU A 114 -2.14 -2.26 9.04
N THR A 115 -3.38 -1.92 9.30
CA THR A 115 -4.19 -1.04 8.44
C THR A 115 -4.09 0.39 8.97
N LEU A 116 -3.72 1.32 8.10
CA LEU A 116 -3.69 2.77 8.38
C LEU A 116 -4.65 3.48 7.43
N LYS A 117 -5.74 4.02 7.97
CA LYS A 117 -6.65 4.91 7.24
C LYS A 117 -6.33 6.35 7.57
N LEU A 118 -5.79 7.06 6.59
CA LEU A 118 -5.27 8.41 6.76
C LEU A 118 -6.00 9.36 5.81
N LEU A 119 -6.26 10.57 6.30
CA LEU A 119 -6.52 11.71 5.43
C LEU A 119 -5.22 12.50 5.32
N LEU A 120 -4.65 12.54 4.13
CA LEU A 120 -3.49 13.38 3.80
C LEU A 120 -3.97 14.70 3.18
N SER A 121 -3.21 15.77 3.37
CA SER A 121 -3.40 17.05 2.69
C SER A 121 -2.08 17.58 2.12
N GLY A 122 -2.14 18.59 1.25
CA GLY A 122 -0.93 19.23 0.71
C GLY A 122 -0.31 18.48 -0.47
N ILE A 123 -1.13 17.77 -1.25
CA ILE A 123 -0.70 17.03 -2.45
C ILE A 123 -0.64 17.89 -3.72
N VAL A 124 -1.31 19.05 -3.79
CA VAL A 124 -1.33 19.92 -4.97
C VAL A 124 -0.06 20.76 -4.99
N MET A 125 0.80 20.49 -5.98
CA MET A 125 2.03 21.25 -6.22
C MET A 125 1.78 22.47 -7.10
N ARG A 126 0.79 22.38 -7.99
CA ARG A 126 0.34 23.48 -8.84
C ARG A 126 -1.17 23.36 -9.07
N GLU A 127 -1.90 24.43 -8.83
CA GLU A 127 -3.35 24.48 -9.09
C GLU A 127 -3.65 24.48 -10.60
N ALA A 128 -4.86 24.04 -10.95
CA ALA A 128 -5.36 24.16 -12.32
C ALA A 128 -5.71 25.63 -12.59
N VAL A 129 -5.27 26.17 -13.73
CA VAL A 129 -5.53 27.56 -14.11
C VAL A 129 -5.91 27.59 -15.59
N TYR A 130 -7.12 28.05 -15.90
CA TYR A 130 -7.70 27.99 -17.25
C TYR A 130 -7.62 26.56 -17.82
N ASP A 131 -6.97 26.39 -18.98
CA ASP A 131 -6.78 25.09 -19.65
C ASP A 131 -5.54 24.32 -19.15
N GLN A 132 -4.80 24.86 -18.17
CA GLN A 132 -3.63 24.18 -17.62
C GLN A 132 -4.05 23.20 -16.52
N PRO A 133 -3.59 21.93 -16.58
CA PRO A 133 -3.89 20.96 -15.56
C PRO A 133 -3.20 21.32 -14.24
N ALA A 134 -3.86 20.96 -13.14
CA ALA A 134 -3.22 20.89 -11.84
C ALA A 134 -2.09 19.85 -11.88
N VAL A 135 -1.08 20.02 -11.04
CA VAL A 135 -0.04 19.02 -10.82
C VAL A 135 -0.13 18.59 -9.37
N ILE A 136 -0.32 17.29 -9.16
CA ILE A 136 -0.39 16.68 -7.84
C ILE A 136 0.83 15.80 -7.60
N ASP A 137 1.34 15.82 -6.37
CA ASP A 137 2.34 14.91 -5.87
C ASP A 137 1.76 13.50 -5.73
N LEU A 138 2.54 12.51 -6.14
CA LEU A 138 2.27 11.10 -5.94
C LEU A 138 3.42 10.39 -5.20
N ASN A 139 4.43 11.10 -4.69
CA ASN A 139 5.51 10.50 -3.90
C ASN A 139 5.01 10.00 -2.53
N TRP A 140 3.94 10.59 -1.99
CA TRP A 140 3.31 10.15 -0.72
C TRP A 140 2.91 8.67 -0.71
N ARG A 141 2.76 8.03 -1.88
CA ARG A 141 2.42 6.60 -1.99
C ARG A 141 3.48 5.69 -1.39
N GLY A 142 4.75 6.09 -1.38
CA GLY A 142 5.82 5.24 -0.89
C GLY A 142 6.75 5.97 0.09
N PHE A 143 6.60 5.64 1.36
CA PHE A 143 7.42 6.15 2.45
C PHE A 143 7.73 5.01 3.42
N LYS A 144 8.65 5.25 4.35
CA LYS A 144 8.96 4.35 5.46
C LYS A 144 8.88 5.13 6.77
N VAL A 145 8.39 4.48 7.81
CA VAL A 145 8.47 5.02 9.18
C VAL A 145 9.66 4.40 9.89
N ASN A 146 10.61 5.24 10.28
CA ASN A 146 11.82 4.82 10.98
C ASN A 146 11.63 4.77 12.50
N GLY A 147 12.07 3.67 13.10
CA GLY A 147 12.07 3.46 14.55
C GLY A 147 10.71 3.05 15.11
N GLN A 148 10.61 3.05 16.43
CA GLN A 148 9.41 2.62 17.14
C GLN A 148 8.30 3.66 17.07
N VAL A 149 7.06 3.19 17.00
CA VAL A 149 5.83 3.96 17.09
C VAL A 149 5.01 3.43 18.28
N PRO A 150 5.33 3.89 19.51
CA PRO A 150 4.62 3.47 20.71
C PRO A 150 3.19 4.04 20.71
N ILE A 151 2.19 3.17 20.78
CA ILE A 151 0.78 3.56 20.96
C ILE A 151 0.24 2.95 22.24
N THR A 152 -0.56 3.74 22.94
CA THR A 152 -1.21 3.29 24.18
C THR A 152 -2.43 2.44 23.85
N LEU A 153 -2.37 1.17 24.23
CA LEU A 153 -3.41 0.17 24.12
C LEU A 153 -4.24 0.16 25.41
N ASN A 154 -5.57 0.15 25.30
CA ASN A 154 -6.43 -0.28 26.39
C ASN A 154 -6.99 -1.66 26.05
N ALA A 155 -6.48 -2.70 26.71
CA ALA A 155 -6.96 -4.07 26.56
C ALA A 155 -7.35 -4.60 27.95
N ASP A 156 -8.60 -5.04 28.10
CA ASP A 156 -9.12 -5.67 29.32
C ASP A 156 -8.87 -4.86 30.62
N GLY A 157 -9.02 -3.54 30.53
CA GLY A 157 -8.78 -2.62 31.66
C GLY A 157 -7.32 -2.36 31.99
N THR A 158 -6.39 -2.91 31.21
CA THR A 158 -4.94 -2.66 31.34
C THR A 158 -4.48 -1.74 30.22
N THR A 159 -3.77 -0.68 30.60
CA THR A 159 -3.13 0.24 29.67
C THR A 159 -1.71 -0.23 29.39
N VAL A 160 -1.42 -0.56 28.13
CA VAL A 160 -0.11 -1.08 27.70
C VAL A 160 0.42 -0.18 26.58
N ASN A 161 1.66 0.29 26.68
CA ASN A 161 2.29 0.98 25.56
C ASN A 161 3.04 -0.04 24.70
N MET A 162 2.71 -0.12 23.41
CA MET A 162 3.30 -1.09 22.50
C MET A 162 3.70 -0.41 21.20
N ASP A 163 4.90 -0.72 20.73
CA ASP A 163 5.33 -0.34 19.39
C ASP A 163 4.58 -1.17 18.33
N ILE A 164 3.92 -0.48 17.40
CA ILE A 164 3.15 -1.10 16.31
C ILE A 164 3.95 -1.22 15.00
N ASN A 165 5.18 -0.71 14.97
CA ASN A 165 5.99 -0.63 13.75
C ASN A 165 7.06 -1.73 13.66
N THR A 166 7.29 -2.54 14.69
CA THR A 166 8.34 -3.58 14.64
C THR A 166 7.88 -4.90 15.22
N MET A 167 8.57 -5.99 14.86
CA MET A 167 8.39 -7.28 15.53
C MET A 167 8.76 -7.20 17.01
N ARG A 168 9.82 -6.44 17.33
CA ARG A 168 10.27 -6.19 18.68
C ARG A 168 9.16 -5.66 19.57
N GLY A 169 8.35 -4.71 19.09
CA GLY A 169 7.32 -4.05 19.88
C GLY A 169 6.35 -5.03 20.56
N TYR A 170 5.86 -6.02 19.82
CA TYR A 170 4.98 -7.05 20.36
C TYR A 170 5.72 -7.97 21.35
N LEU A 171 6.88 -8.48 20.93
CA LEU A 171 7.66 -9.43 21.72
C LEU A 171 8.20 -8.81 23.00
N GLU A 172 8.57 -7.54 23.02
CA GLU A 172 9.12 -6.87 24.20
C GLU A 172 8.06 -6.70 25.30
N VAL A 173 6.80 -6.54 24.91
CA VAL A 173 5.67 -6.45 25.85
C VAL A 173 5.27 -7.82 26.39
N LYS A 174 5.23 -8.85 25.53
CA LYS A 174 4.67 -10.17 25.89
C LYS A 174 5.70 -11.23 26.28
N TYR A 175 6.89 -11.16 25.68
CA TYR A 175 7.98 -12.14 25.78
C TYR A 175 9.35 -11.43 25.83
N PRO A 176 9.60 -10.54 26.82
CA PRO A 176 10.83 -9.75 26.89
C PRO A 176 12.10 -10.61 26.90
N GLU A 177 12.05 -11.83 27.45
CA GLU A 177 13.12 -12.81 27.44
C GLU A 177 13.47 -13.32 26.04
N VAL A 178 12.49 -13.42 25.13
CA VAL A 178 12.71 -13.77 23.72
C VAL A 178 13.47 -12.65 23.03
N VAL A 179 13.07 -11.40 23.25
CA VAL A 179 13.79 -10.23 22.72
C VAL A 179 15.21 -10.19 23.26
N SER A 180 15.41 -10.43 24.55
CA SER A 180 16.72 -10.47 25.19
C SER A 180 17.62 -11.57 24.61
N LEU A 181 17.07 -12.75 24.32
CA LEU A 181 17.80 -13.84 23.69
C LEU A 181 18.21 -13.50 22.26
N LEU A 182 17.24 -13.13 21.42
CA LEU A 182 17.45 -12.88 20.00
C LEU A 182 18.33 -11.66 19.74
N SER A 183 18.25 -10.62 20.57
CA SER A 183 19.07 -9.40 20.43
C SER A 183 20.56 -9.62 20.73
N ARG A 184 20.97 -10.82 21.17
CA ARG A 184 22.40 -11.15 21.36
C ARG A 184 23.14 -11.31 20.04
N ASP A 185 22.42 -11.58 18.96
CA ASP A 185 22.96 -11.54 17.60
C ASP A 185 22.55 -10.23 16.91
N SER A 186 23.50 -9.57 16.25
CA SER A 186 23.26 -8.27 15.65
C SER A 186 22.31 -8.32 14.46
N LYS A 187 22.35 -9.39 13.64
CA LYS A 187 21.44 -9.54 12.49
C LYS A 187 20.02 -9.78 12.95
N PHE A 188 19.84 -10.61 13.98
CA PHE A 188 18.52 -10.80 14.59
C PHE A 188 18.01 -9.52 15.24
N SER A 189 18.88 -8.74 15.88
CA SER A 189 18.53 -7.42 16.42
C SER A 189 18.07 -6.45 15.32
N GLU A 190 18.76 -6.41 14.17
CA GLU A 190 18.35 -5.61 13.01
C GLU A 190 16.97 -6.04 12.48
N MET A 191 16.77 -7.35 12.30
CA MET A 191 15.49 -7.91 11.82
C MET A 191 14.33 -7.67 12.80
N LEU A 192 14.58 -7.76 14.12
CA LEU A 192 13.60 -7.43 15.16
C LEU A 192 13.10 -5.98 15.05
N ASN A 193 13.97 -5.07 14.63
CA ASN A 193 13.71 -3.64 14.50
C ASN A 193 13.35 -3.22 13.06
N ASP A 194 13.26 -4.17 12.11
CA ASP A 194 12.89 -3.84 10.74
C ASP A 194 11.45 -3.29 10.69
N PRO A 195 11.21 -2.10 10.10
CA PRO A 195 9.90 -1.46 10.10
C PRO A 195 8.82 -2.24 9.35
N LEU A 196 7.64 -2.34 9.96
CA LEU A 196 6.41 -2.87 9.38
C LEU A 196 5.78 -1.85 8.43
N ILE A 197 5.73 -0.57 8.82
CA ILE A 197 5.28 0.55 7.98
C ILE A 197 6.40 0.90 7.00
N ASN A 198 6.49 0.14 5.93
CA ASN A 198 7.45 0.35 4.85
C ASN A 198 6.80 0.15 3.47
N TYR A 199 6.58 1.27 2.78
CA TYR A 199 5.96 1.34 1.46
C TYR A 199 6.95 1.84 0.39
N GLU A 200 8.25 1.92 0.69
CA GLU A 200 9.27 2.45 -0.24
C GLU A 200 9.28 1.70 -1.58
N ARG A 201 9.05 0.38 -1.55
CA ARG A 201 9.02 -0.48 -2.74
C ARG A 201 7.98 -0.05 -3.78
N ILE A 202 6.91 0.64 -3.36
CA ILE A 202 5.91 1.18 -4.30
C ILE A 202 6.55 2.17 -5.28
N ARG A 203 7.59 2.89 -4.85
CA ARG A 203 8.30 3.89 -5.67
C ARG A 203 9.39 3.29 -6.57
N GLU A 204 9.76 2.03 -6.34
CA GLU A 204 10.63 1.28 -7.25
C GLU A 204 9.94 1.08 -8.61
N LEU A 205 8.60 1.06 -8.63
CA LEU A 205 7.79 1.05 -9.83
C LEU A 205 7.24 2.47 -10.12
N PRO A 206 7.82 3.22 -11.07
CA PRO A 206 7.34 4.54 -11.46
C PRO A 206 5.84 4.55 -11.74
N ILE A 207 5.14 5.62 -11.34
CA ILE A 207 3.69 5.73 -11.60
C ILE A 207 3.34 5.63 -13.09
N THR A 208 4.25 6.04 -13.98
CA THR A 208 4.08 5.92 -15.44
C THR A 208 4.08 4.47 -15.95
N GLN A 209 4.57 3.53 -15.14
CA GLN A 209 4.52 2.09 -15.41
C GLN A 209 3.29 1.41 -14.82
N TRP A 210 2.43 2.12 -14.10
CA TRP A 210 1.19 1.58 -13.56
C TRP A 210 0.12 1.48 -14.66
N HIS A 211 -0.82 0.57 -14.51
CA HIS A 211 -1.97 0.46 -15.38
C HIS A 211 -2.93 1.63 -15.13
N LYS A 212 -3.51 2.20 -16.19
CA LYS A 212 -4.40 3.37 -16.13
C LYS A 212 -5.69 3.11 -16.88
N LEU A 213 -6.82 3.43 -16.25
CA LEU A 213 -8.15 3.42 -16.86
C LEU A 213 -8.91 4.67 -16.42
N THR A 214 -9.60 5.34 -17.33
CA THR A 214 -10.47 6.47 -17.00
C THR A 214 -11.93 6.06 -17.17
N ASN A 215 -12.73 6.28 -16.13
CA ASN A 215 -14.14 5.95 -16.08
C ASN A 215 -14.98 7.21 -15.81
N ALA A 216 -15.83 7.57 -16.77
CA ALA A 216 -16.75 8.71 -16.66
C ALA A 216 -18.03 8.41 -15.84
N LEU A 217 -18.23 7.16 -15.42
CA LEU A 217 -19.44 6.69 -14.72
C LEU A 217 -19.15 6.13 -13.32
N GLN A 218 -17.96 6.36 -12.77
CA GLN A 218 -17.59 5.82 -11.47
C GLN A 218 -18.40 6.50 -10.35
N SER A 219 -18.89 5.69 -9.41
CA SER A 219 -19.62 6.17 -8.24
C SER A 219 -18.68 6.95 -7.31
N MET A 220 -19.15 8.09 -6.79
CA MET A 220 -18.46 8.90 -5.78
C MET A 220 -18.67 8.36 -4.34
N ALA A 221 -19.27 7.17 -4.17
CA ALA A 221 -19.61 6.65 -2.84
C ALA A 221 -18.38 6.39 -1.95
N GLU A 222 -17.26 5.95 -2.54
CA GLU A 222 -16.01 5.75 -1.80
C GLU A 222 -15.38 7.10 -1.40
N ALA A 223 -15.36 8.07 -2.32
CA ALA A 223 -14.95 9.44 -2.01
C ALA A 223 -15.69 10.07 -0.84
N ALA A 224 -17.01 9.88 -0.79
CA ALA A 224 -17.86 10.49 0.23
C ALA A 224 -17.45 10.06 1.65
N LYS A 225 -16.92 8.83 1.83
CA LYS A 225 -16.41 8.34 3.13
C LYS A 225 -15.20 9.15 3.63
N TRP A 226 -14.49 9.78 2.70
CA TRP A 226 -13.32 10.61 2.99
C TRP A 226 -13.66 12.10 3.14
N GLY A 227 -14.93 12.48 3.00
CA GLY A 227 -15.40 13.86 3.21
C GLY A 227 -15.61 14.65 1.93
N VAL A 228 -15.54 14.01 0.77
CA VAL A 228 -15.73 14.66 -0.53
C VAL A 228 -17.21 14.80 -0.84
N GLN A 229 -17.61 16.02 -1.19
CA GLN A 229 -19.01 16.36 -1.41
C GLN A 229 -19.30 16.80 -2.86
N GLU A 230 -18.27 17.13 -3.65
CA GLU A 230 -18.44 17.58 -5.03
C GLU A 230 -18.33 16.43 -6.03
N PRO A 231 -19.22 16.35 -7.04
CA PRO A 231 -19.14 15.33 -8.07
C PRO A 231 -17.95 15.59 -9.00
N ALA A 232 -17.19 14.53 -9.33
CA ALA A 232 -16.21 14.57 -10.40
C ALA A 232 -16.83 13.97 -11.68
N PRO A 233 -16.63 14.58 -12.87
CA PRO A 233 -17.17 14.09 -14.14
C PRO A 233 -16.44 12.83 -14.67
N ALA A 234 -15.30 12.49 -14.09
CA ALA A 234 -14.55 11.28 -14.39
C ALA A 234 -13.70 10.87 -13.19
N VAL A 235 -13.27 9.61 -13.18
CA VAL A 235 -12.27 9.09 -12.25
C VAL A 235 -11.23 8.32 -13.05
N THR A 236 -9.96 8.65 -12.84
CA THR A 236 -8.82 7.93 -13.40
C THR A 236 -8.28 6.96 -12.36
N VAL A 237 -8.50 5.67 -12.60
CA VAL A 237 -7.98 4.58 -11.80
C VAL A 237 -6.58 4.26 -12.26
N VAL A 238 -5.61 4.25 -11.33
CA VAL A 238 -4.26 3.77 -11.57
C VAL A 238 -3.92 2.64 -10.61
N SER A 239 -3.36 1.55 -11.13
CA SER A 239 -3.04 0.36 -10.34
C SER A 239 -1.72 -0.29 -10.72
N ALA A 240 -1.10 -0.93 -9.73
CA ALA A 240 0.09 -1.76 -9.85
C ALA A 240 -0.08 -3.03 -9.03
N GLY A 241 0.64 -4.09 -9.41
CA GLY A 241 0.63 -5.38 -8.68
C GLY A 241 0.15 -6.56 -9.50
N GLU A 242 -0.50 -6.31 -10.64
CA GLU A 242 -0.75 -7.34 -11.65
C GLU A 242 0.52 -7.48 -12.48
N GLY A 243 1.33 -8.51 -12.20
CA GLY A 243 2.54 -8.76 -12.97
C GLY A 243 2.22 -8.76 -14.47
N SER A 244 2.87 -7.89 -15.23
CA SER A 244 2.64 -7.72 -16.66
C SER A 244 3.95 -7.81 -17.44
N LEU A 245 3.89 -7.95 -18.77
CA LEU A 245 5.10 -7.88 -19.60
C LEU A 245 5.88 -6.56 -19.42
N ARG A 246 5.20 -5.49 -18.96
CA ARG A 246 5.79 -4.17 -18.71
C ARG A 246 6.34 -4.04 -17.30
N GLU A 247 5.59 -4.48 -16.30
CA GLU A 247 5.95 -4.34 -14.87
C GLU A 247 6.88 -5.45 -14.37
N GLY A 248 6.94 -6.59 -15.07
CA GLY A 248 7.64 -7.79 -14.62
C GLY A 248 6.89 -8.51 -13.49
N GLN A 249 7.57 -9.44 -12.83
CA GLN A 249 7.03 -10.16 -11.69
C GLN A 249 7.31 -9.39 -10.40
N HIS A 250 6.26 -9.08 -9.64
CA HIS A 250 6.41 -8.50 -8.31
C HIS A 250 6.73 -9.61 -7.30
N LEU A 251 7.92 -9.57 -6.72
CA LEU A 251 8.39 -10.57 -5.76
C LEU A 251 8.17 -10.10 -4.31
N PRO A 252 7.94 -11.03 -3.37
CA PRO A 252 7.92 -10.72 -1.95
C PRO A 252 9.29 -10.19 -1.49
N ARG A 253 9.31 -9.34 -0.46
CA ARG A 253 10.57 -8.97 0.21
C ARG A 253 10.89 -10.07 1.21
N ILE A 254 12.09 -10.62 1.15
CA ILE A 254 12.54 -11.67 2.08
C ILE A 254 13.84 -11.22 2.73
N LEU A 255 13.88 -11.22 4.06
CA LEU A 255 15.09 -11.10 4.86
C LEU A 255 15.30 -12.39 5.61
N SER A 256 16.50 -12.96 5.55
CA SER A 256 16.81 -14.20 6.27
C SER A 256 18.18 -14.11 6.92
N ALA A 257 18.27 -14.62 8.15
CA ALA A 257 19.52 -14.72 8.88
C ALA A 257 19.57 -16.02 9.69
N GLN A 258 20.79 -16.42 10.02
CA GLN A 258 21.08 -17.54 10.91
C GLN A 258 21.99 -17.04 12.03
N ALA A 259 21.71 -17.48 13.25
CA ALA A 259 22.53 -17.19 14.42
C ALA A 259 22.66 -18.42 15.32
N THR A 260 23.80 -18.54 16.00
CA THR A 260 23.99 -19.54 17.06
C THR A 260 24.08 -18.81 18.39
N ILE A 261 23.08 -19.05 19.26
CA ILE A 261 22.95 -18.38 20.56
C ILE A 261 22.88 -19.47 21.63
N ASP A 262 23.72 -19.37 22.66
CA ASP A 262 23.82 -20.34 23.75
C ASP A 262 23.96 -21.80 23.26
N GLY A 263 24.71 -22.00 22.16
CA GLY A 263 24.96 -23.31 21.56
C GLY A 263 23.82 -23.90 20.73
N SER A 264 22.69 -23.20 20.59
CA SER A 264 21.56 -23.58 19.72
C SER A 264 21.54 -22.73 18.46
N THR A 265 21.26 -23.35 17.31
CA THR A 265 21.16 -22.64 16.02
C THR A 265 19.71 -22.26 15.72
N TYR A 266 19.52 -20.99 15.36
CA TYR A 266 18.23 -20.39 15.02
C TYR A 266 18.28 -19.83 13.60
N TYR A 267 17.14 -19.87 12.91
CA TYR A 267 16.96 -19.24 11.59
C TYR A 267 15.79 -18.29 11.65
N MET A 268 16.00 -17.02 11.31
CA MET A 268 14.95 -16.03 11.25
C MET A 268 14.67 -15.68 9.79
N THR A 269 13.41 -15.66 9.40
CA THR A 269 12.95 -15.19 8.09
C THR A 269 11.83 -14.18 8.28
N ILE A 270 11.91 -13.03 7.61
CA ILE A 270 10.85 -12.04 7.50
C ILE A 270 10.42 -12.00 6.04
N GLN A 271 9.12 -12.08 5.80
CA GLN A 271 8.54 -12.01 4.48
C GLN A 271 7.42 -10.96 4.44
N ASP A 272 7.57 -9.99 3.54
CA ASP A 272 6.54 -9.01 3.17
C ASP A 272 5.98 -9.39 1.80
N PRO A 273 4.68 -9.15 1.52
CA PRO A 273 4.09 -9.50 0.24
C PRO A 273 4.71 -8.70 -0.93
N PRO A 274 4.48 -9.14 -2.18
CA PRO A 274 4.72 -8.32 -3.36
C PRO A 274 4.01 -6.97 -3.30
N ILE A 275 4.47 -6.02 -4.11
CA ILE A 275 3.81 -4.72 -4.23
C ILE A 275 2.43 -4.89 -4.89
N SER A 276 1.42 -4.20 -4.35
CA SER A 276 0.13 -4.02 -5.00
C SER A 276 -0.53 -2.75 -4.48
N ALA A 277 -1.06 -1.93 -5.37
CA ALA A 277 -1.59 -0.62 -5.03
C ALA A 277 -2.62 -0.15 -6.06
N THR A 278 -3.65 0.57 -5.59
CA THR A 278 -4.66 1.18 -6.45
C THR A 278 -5.01 2.58 -5.94
N LEU A 279 -5.09 3.55 -6.85
CA LEU A 279 -5.56 4.90 -6.60
C LEU A 279 -6.70 5.24 -7.55
N ASP A 280 -7.73 5.87 -7.02
CA ASP A 280 -8.77 6.58 -7.75
C ASP A 280 -8.42 8.07 -7.72
N ILE A 281 -7.94 8.59 -8.85
CA ILE A 281 -7.70 10.02 -9.03
C ILE A 281 -8.94 10.63 -9.63
N TYR A 282 -9.63 11.46 -8.86
CA TYR A 282 -10.83 12.12 -9.33
C TYR A 282 -10.45 13.12 -10.43
N TYR A 283 -11.31 13.21 -11.44
CA TYR A 283 -11.08 13.85 -12.73
C TYR A 283 -10.18 13.06 -13.70
N TRP A 284 -9.93 13.63 -14.86
CA TRP A 284 -9.02 13.06 -15.85
C TRP A 284 -7.58 13.29 -15.41
N ALA A 285 -6.79 12.23 -15.27
CA ALA A 285 -5.41 12.32 -14.80
C ALA A 285 -4.42 11.66 -15.77
N GLU A 286 -3.26 12.29 -15.93
CA GLU A 286 -2.09 11.70 -16.59
C GLU A 286 -0.98 11.50 -15.56
N PRO A 287 -0.64 10.25 -15.22
CA PRO A 287 0.57 9.96 -14.47
C PRO A 287 1.80 10.46 -15.21
N ILE A 288 2.64 11.21 -14.51
CA ILE A 288 3.90 11.73 -15.03
C ILE A 288 5.02 11.44 -14.04
N ARG A 289 6.26 11.49 -14.54
CA ARG A 289 7.44 11.50 -13.69
C ARG A 289 8.38 12.59 -14.18
N ASP A 290 8.83 13.42 -13.26
CA ASP A 290 9.80 14.47 -13.53
C ASP A 290 10.94 14.46 -12.49
N GLU A 291 11.74 15.51 -12.45
CA GLU A 291 12.88 15.65 -11.52
C GLU A 291 12.48 15.65 -10.04
N HIS A 292 11.23 15.96 -9.71
CA HIS A 292 10.69 15.95 -8.35
C HIS A 292 10.05 14.59 -7.99
N GLY A 293 10.06 13.62 -8.90
CA GLY A 293 9.55 12.27 -8.69
C GLY A 293 8.23 12.00 -9.41
N ASP A 294 7.40 11.15 -8.80
CA ASP A 294 6.13 10.74 -9.40
C ASP A 294 5.03 11.76 -9.10
N ALA A 295 4.28 12.14 -10.13
CA ALA A 295 3.21 13.13 -10.05
C ALA A 295 2.05 12.76 -11.00
N ALA A 296 0.97 13.54 -10.96
CA ALA A 296 -0.08 13.46 -11.98
C ALA A 296 -0.47 14.85 -12.46
N ARG A 297 -0.78 14.98 -13.75
CA ARG A 297 -1.50 16.13 -14.30
C ARG A 297 -2.98 15.87 -14.24
N VAL A 298 -3.74 16.69 -13.53
CA VAL A 298 -5.18 16.52 -13.37
C VAL A 298 -5.93 17.63 -14.10
N TYR A 299 -6.78 17.23 -15.05
CA TYR A 299 -7.60 18.09 -15.88
C TYR A 299 -9.02 18.10 -15.33
N LEU A 300 -9.52 19.26 -14.91
CA LEU A 300 -10.87 19.39 -14.35
C LEU A 300 -11.98 19.28 -15.41
N THR A 301 -11.61 19.42 -16.69
CA THR A 301 -12.45 19.22 -17.87
C THR A 301 -11.82 18.15 -18.77
N GLU A 302 -12.63 17.54 -19.64
CA GLU A 302 -12.13 16.53 -20.56
C GLU A 302 -11.07 17.15 -21.50
N PRO A 303 -9.82 16.66 -21.46
CA PRO A 303 -8.79 17.22 -22.33
C PRO A 303 -8.99 16.75 -23.76
N GLN A 304 -9.02 17.70 -24.70
CA GLN A 304 -9.17 17.40 -26.11
C GLN A 304 -7.91 16.69 -26.65
N GLY A 305 -8.05 15.39 -26.96
CA GLY A 305 -7.09 14.63 -27.78
C GLY A 305 -5.81 14.12 -27.11
N GLN A 306 -5.68 14.14 -25.78
CA GLN A 306 -4.38 13.82 -25.12
C GLN A 306 -4.37 12.68 -24.09
N LEU A 307 -5.51 12.21 -23.56
CA LEU A 307 -5.53 11.13 -22.55
C LEU A 307 -6.01 9.77 -23.03
N GLN A 308 -6.21 9.60 -24.34
CA GLN A 308 -6.57 8.31 -24.93
C GLN A 308 -5.34 7.39 -25.10
N GLN A 309 -4.71 7.03 -23.98
CA GLN A 309 -3.88 5.84 -23.91
C GLN A 309 -4.39 4.98 -22.75
N SER A 310 -5.44 4.22 -23.05
CA SER A 310 -5.87 3.08 -22.26
C SER A 310 -5.14 1.82 -22.73
N SER A 311 -4.93 0.92 -21.79
CA SER A 311 -4.10 -0.30 -21.77
C SER A 311 -4.38 -1.39 -22.81
N THR A 312 -4.94 -1.07 -23.97
CA THR A 312 -5.00 -1.97 -25.12
C THR A 312 -4.13 -1.39 -26.22
N GLY A 313 -3.16 -2.16 -26.69
CA GLY A 313 -2.20 -1.74 -27.71
C GLY A 313 -2.83 -0.87 -28.80
N ASN A 314 -2.18 0.27 -29.05
CA ASN A 314 -2.53 1.27 -30.06
C ASN A 314 -3.29 0.68 -31.25
N PHE A 315 -4.61 0.81 -31.24
CA PHE A 315 -5.33 1.07 -32.47
C PHE A 315 -5.73 2.55 -32.44
N PRO A 316 -4.96 3.42 -33.14
CA PRO A 316 -5.34 4.82 -33.27
C PRO A 316 -6.79 4.92 -33.77
N LEU A 317 -7.57 5.85 -33.23
CA LEU A 317 -8.93 6.16 -33.71
C LEU A 317 -8.98 6.39 -35.23
N MET A 318 -7.88 6.90 -35.79
CA MET A 318 -7.70 7.07 -37.22
C MET A 318 -7.71 5.72 -37.97
N VAL A 319 -7.14 4.66 -37.41
CA VAL A 319 -7.16 3.30 -37.96
C VAL A 319 -8.57 2.69 -37.84
N LEU A 320 -9.27 2.92 -36.73
CA LEU A 320 -10.66 2.47 -36.57
C LEU A 320 -11.62 3.18 -37.54
N LEU A 321 -11.41 4.48 -37.78
CA LEU A 321 -12.12 5.26 -38.81
C LEU A 321 -11.77 4.82 -40.23
N VAL A 322 -10.51 4.45 -40.48
CA VAL A 322 -10.07 3.88 -41.76
C VAL A 322 -10.70 2.50 -41.99
N PHE A 323 -10.81 1.65 -40.97
CA PHE A 323 -11.54 0.39 -41.07
C PHE A 323 -13.06 0.58 -41.21
N ALA A 324 -13.66 1.52 -40.48
CA ALA A 324 -15.07 1.87 -40.64
C ALA A 324 -15.37 2.45 -42.03
N GLY A 325 -14.46 3.28 -42.56
CA GLY A 325 -14.51 3.81 -43.92
C GLY A 325 -14.34 2.74 -44.99
N MET A 326 -13.43 1.78 -44.79
CA MET A 326 -13.27 0.62 -45.69
C MET A 326 -14.49 -0.31 -45.63
N MET A 327 -15.04 -0.60 -44.46
CA MET A 327 -16.25 -1.41 -44.33
C MET A 327 -17.49 -0.72 -44.90
N GLY A 328 -17.64 0.60 -44.70
CA GLY A 328 -18.67 1.41 -45.35
C GLY A 328 -18.51 1.46 -46.87
N GLY A 329 -17.26 1.53 -47.36
CA GLY A 329 -16.94 1.47 -48.79
C GLY A 329 -17.27 0.11 -49.42
N ILE A 330 -16.98 -0.99 -48.73
CA ILE A 330 -17.32 -2.36 -49.18
C ILE A 330 -18.84 -2.55 -49.16
N ALA A 331 -19.54 -2.12 -48.12
CA ALA A 331 -21.00 -2.18 -48.05
C ALA A 331 -21.67 -1.34 -49.16
N GLY A 332 -21.17 -0.11 -49.40
CA GLY A 332 -21.65 0.75 -50.48
C GLY A 332 -21.40 0.17 -51.87
N PHE A 333 -20.24 -0.45 -52.10
CA PHE A 333 -19.91 -1.12 -53.36
C PHE A 333 -20.78 -2.36 -53.61
N VAL A 334 -21.04 -3.16 -52.57
CA VAL A 334 -21.92 -4.34 -52.65
C VAL A 334 -23.37 -3.93 -52.95
N ILE A 335 -23.89 -2.88 -52.30
CA ILE A 335 -25.23 -2.34 -52.57
C ILE A 335 -25.33 -1.76 -53.98
N TRP A 336 -24.32 -1.00 -54.43
CA TRP A 336 -24.27 -0.46 -55.79
C TRP A 336 -24.22 -1.57 -56.85
N ARG A 337 -23.46 -2.64 -56.62
CA ARG A 337 -23.37 -3.79 -57.52
C ARG A 337 -24.64 -4.64 -57.51
N ALA A 338 -25.33 -4.74 -56.37
CA ALA A 338 -26.60 -5.45 -56.25
C ALA A 338 -27.77 -4.72 -56.96
N ASN A 339 -27.74 -3.38 -56.99
CA ASN A 339 -28.73 -2.55 -57.70
C ASN A 339 -28.46 -2.37 -59.21
N LYS A 340 -27.44 -3.03 -59.76
CA LYS A 340 -27.13 -3.06 -61.21
C LYS A 340 -27.46 -4.39 -61.88
N LYS A 341 -28.48 -5.10 -61.39
CA LYS A 341 -29.12 -6.20 -62.11
C LYS A 341 -30.44 -5.75 -62.70
#